data_AF-A0A1H8LRA8-F1
#
_entry.id   AF-A0A1H8LRA8-F1
#
_cell.length_a   1.000
_cell.length_b   1.000
_cell.length_c   1.000
_cell.angle_alpha   90.00
_cell.angle_beta   90.00
_cell.angle_gamma   90.00
#
_symmetry.space_group_name_H-M   'P 1'
#
loop_
_entity.id
_entity.type
_entity.pdbx_description
1 polymer ?
#
loop_
_entity_poly.entity_id
_entity_poly.type
_entity_poly.pdbx_seq_one_letter_code
_entity_poly.pdbx_strand_id
1 'polypeptide(L)'
;MRLPGTRYQEHGWEQVRKLLGHCSLQAFRRIEMHRMLEPSAHAELLDSYTDAAAAALHAGARSARGEAEGNSYGETVYELSLGLLCELQAHPGFWQAFVATVAVEHARGGAFWLDPAADGVMRKKVNDMYAGLRDKVDADNYIVTTGRDCSPNKIYTYRMLDTAYREIATLFAAWKEHGAQVGAILGRPLEGSPIEVRQMKSIGACKAEWIIRWSESLERFGGSPGPLHTRSKRFASLKNSPEKIAAMLAEIGDYEELSSNMDRVDDWRSEAGEAALWLEDYWRVTGESERLEAQGGVFDDDRILAAAAPEGLEAEEEVGGGGGDAGPVGGGEDPPIPEPAVAAAEREAEQKAAGALSLPPRYMELARAAQQTGSWMLRVLRDESLPIRLAVYHKLLGAADDTYPDAWLDPATGELPTLQQLAALDRISMPTLRKRRNEAIDKLHAASAAE
;
A
#
# COMPACT_ATOMS: atom_id res chain seq x y z
N MET A 1 1.89 2.68 -12.24
CA MET A 1 2.89 3.66 -12.68
C MET A 1 3.60 4.24 -11.48
N ARG A 2 4.94 4.19 -11.44
CA ARG A 2 5.80 4.78 -10.40
C ARG A 2 6.74 5.81 -11.05
N LEU A 3 6.17 6.90 -11.57
CA LEU A 3 6.99 8.03 -12.01
C LEU A 3 7.37 8.88 -10.78
N PRO A 4 8.49 9.62 -10.82
CA PRO A 4 8.87 10.50 -9.72
C PRO A 4 7.77 11.54 -9.47
N GLY A 5 7.40 11.71 -8.20
CA GLY A 5 6.37 12.66 -7.79
C GLY A 5 4.92 12.26 -8.12
N THR A 6 4.66 11.11 -8.76
CA THR A 6 3.29 10.70 -9.08
C THR A 6 2.62 9.98 -7.92
N ARG A 7 1.92 10.76 -7.08
CA ARG A 7 1.29 10.29 -5.85
C ARG A 7 0.01 9.50 -6.12
N TYR A 8 -0.75 9.90 -7.15
CA TYR A 8 -2.05 9.33 -7.47
C TYR A 8 -1.92 8.23 -8.51
N GLN A 9 -1.83 6.97 -8.07
CA GLN A 9 -1.66 5.81 -8.94
C GLN A 9 -3.01 5.21 -9.39
N GLU A 10 -3.05 4.55 -10.55
CA GLU A 10 -4.32 4.09 -11.16
C GLU A 10 -5.09 3.07 -10.31
N HIS A 11 -4.41 2.17 -9.58
CA HIS A 11 -5.09 1.13 -8.81
C HIS A 11 -5.92 1.68 -7.63
N GLY A 12 -5.43 2.72 -6.93
CA GLY A 12 -6.17 3.37 -5.85
C GLY A 12 -7.02 4.55 -6.30
N TRP A 13 -6.75 5.14 -7.47
CA TRP A 13 -7.45 6.32 -7.97
C TRP A 13 -8.97 6.13 -8.08
N GLU A 14 -9.43 4.96 -8.50
CA GLU A 14 -10.88 4.72 -8.61
C GLU A 14 -11.60 4.83 -7.26
N GLN A 15 -10.94 4.43 -6.16
CA GLN A 15 -11.50 4.55 -4.80
C GLN A 15 -11.43 6.00 -4.31
N VAL A 16 -10.32 6.72 -4.57
CA VAL A 16 -10.18 8.16 -4.30
C VAL A 16 -11.29 8.95 -4.99
N ARG A 17 -11.48 8.71 -6.29
CA ARG A 17 -12.54 9.32 -7.10
C ARG A 17 -13.94 9.05 -6.53
N LYS A 18 -14.22 7.80 -6.14
CA LYS A 18 -15.50 7.42 -5.52
C LYS A 18 -15.71 8.10 -4.17
N LEU A 19 -14.68 8.20 -3.34
CA LEU A 19 -14.74 8.83 -2.03
C LEU A 19 -14.97 10.34 -2.17
N LEU A 20 -14.14 11.03 -2.96
CA LEU A 20 -14.28 12.45 -3.26
C LEU A 20 -15.65 12.78 -3.86
N GLY A 21 -16.10 11.99 -4.84
CA GLY A 21 -17.43 12.17 -5.43
C GLY A 21 -18.55 12.04 -4.41
N HIS A 22 -18.46 11.08 -3.48
CA HIS A 22 -19.46 10.90 -2.42
C HIS A 22 -19.44 12.05 -1.40
N CYS A 23 -18.27 12.40 -0.88
CA CYS A 23 -18.11 13.49 0.11
C CYS A 23 -18.50 14.85 -0.48
N SER A 24 -18.20 15.10 -1.77
CA SER A 24 -18.60 16.33 -2.44
C SER A 24 -20.13 16.47 -2.55
N LEU A 25 -20.85 15.38 -2.86
CA LEU A 25 -22.31 15.42 -2.86
C LEU A 25 -22.87 15.73 -1.47
N GLN A 26 -22.26 15.20 -0.41
CA GLN A 26 -22.64 15.55 0.96
C GLN A 26 -22.36 17.03 1.27
N ALA A 27 -21.20 17.55 0.83
CA ALA A 27 -20.83 18.95 0.99
C ALA A 27 -21.83 19.88 0.27
N PHE A 28 -22.23 19.56 -0.96
CA PHE A 28 -23.20 20.35 -1.72
C PHE A 28 -24.59 20.44 -1.09
N ARG A 29 -24.96 19.49 -0.22
CA ARG A 29 -26.21 19.56 0.56
C ARG A 29 -26.12 20.55 1.72
N ARG A 30 -24.92 20.99 2.10
CA ARG A 30 -24.65 21.91 3.22
C ARG A 30 -24.32 23.33 2.78
N ILE A 31 -24.05 23.54 1.49
CA ILE A 31 -23.73 24.87 0.94
C ILE A 31 -24.84 25.39 0.04
N GLU A 32 -24.92 26.72 -0.07
CA GLU A 32 -25.92 27.40 -0.88
C GLU A 32 -25.56 27.38 -2.37
N MET A 33 -25.95 26.30 -3.06
CA MET A 33 -25.58 26.04 -4.45
C MET A 33 -25.98 27.13 -5.45
N HIS A 34 -27.01 27.94 -5.16
CA HIS A 34 -27.40 29.06 -6.02
C HIS A 34 -26.28 30.12 -6.13
N ARG A 35 -25.44 30.26 -5.09
CA ARG A 35 -24.28 31.16 -5.08
C ARG A 35 -23.21 30.75 -6.09
N MET A 36 -23.23 29.52 -6.63
CA MET A 36 -22.35 29.13 -7.75
C MET A 36 -22.57 29.97 -9.01
N LEU A 37 -23.77 30.54 -9.18
CA LEU A 37 -24.09 31.36 -10.34
C LEU A 37 -23.56 32.80 -10.20
N GLU A 38 -23.06 33.18 -9.02
CA GLU A 38 -22.60 34.52 -8.69
C GLU A 38 -21.07 34.57 -8.69
N PRO A 39 -20.42 35.20 -9.69
CA PRO A 39 -18.95 35.22 -9.80
C PRO A 39 -18.24 35.79 -8.56
N SER A 40 -18.87 36.76 -7.89
CA SER A 40 -18.34 37.38 -6.66
C SER A 40 -18.31 36.43 -5.46
N ALA A 41 -19.13 35.37 -5.46
CA ALA A 41 -19.22 34.41 -4.37
C ALA A 41 -18.30 33.19 -4.55
N HIS A 42 -17.62 33.04 -5.70
CA HIS A 42 -16.89 31.80 -6.05
C HIS A 42 -15.76 31.46 -5.07
N ALA A 43 -15.05 32.46 -4.55
CA ALA A 43 -13.96 32.25 -3.59
C ALA A 43 -14.49 31.77 -2.22
N GLU A 44 -15.45 32.49 -1.64
CA GLU A 44 -16.09 32.11 -0.36
C GLU A 44 -16.78 30.74 -0.45
N LEU A 45 -17.36 30.44 -1.61
CA LEU A 45 -18.00 29.15 -1.85
C LEU A 45 -16.98 28.01 -1.99
N LEU A 46 -15.78 28.27 -2.52
CA LEU A 46 -14.69 27.30 -2.52
C LEU A 46 -14.26 26.98 -1.09
N ASP A 47 -14.08 28.00 -0.24
CA ASP A 47 -13.72 27.81 1.17
C ASP A 47 -14.79 26.97 1.89
N SER A 48 -16.07 27.36 1.73
CA SER A 48 -17.22 26.66 2.30
C SER A 48 -17.32 25.20 1.81
N TYR A 49 -17.06 24.97 0.52
CA TYR A 49 -17.04 23.63 -0.06
C TYR A 49 -15.90 22.79 0.52
N THR A 50 -14.70 23.36 0.62
CA THR A 50 -13.53 22.65 1.14
C THR A 50 -13.73 22.24 2.58
N ASP A 51 -14.22 23.14 3.45
CA ASP A 51 -14.51 22.81 4.85
C ASP A 51 -15.56 21.70 4.97
N ALA A 52 -16.66 21.81 4.21
CA ALA A 52 -17.74 20.83 4.24
C ALA A 52 -17.29 19.45 3.70
N ALA A 53 -16.48 19.44 2.64
CA ALA A 53 -15.93 18.22 2.04
C ALA A 53 -14.87 17.58 2.96
N ALA A 54 -14.01 18.37 3.59
CA ALA A 54 -13.01 17.90 4.55
C ALA A 54 -13.70 17.23 5.75
N ALA A 55 -14.73 17.87 6.32
CA ALA A 55 -15.52 17.29 7.39
C ALA A 55 -16.16 15.94 6.99
N ALA A 56 -16.67 15.84 5.76
CA ALA A 56 -17.23 14.59 5.24
C ALA A 56 -16.15 13.50 5.02
N LEU A 57 -14.96 13.89 4.58
CA LEU A 57 -13.81 12.97 4.43
C LEU A 57 -13.34 12.46 5.79
N HIS A 58 -13.18 13.34 6.78
CA HIS A 58 -12.80 12.95 8.15
C HIS A 58 -13.80 11.96 8.76
N ALA A 59 -15.10 12.17 8.56
CA ALA A 59 -16.13 11.23 9.01
C ALA A 59 -16.03 9.85 8.31
N GLY A 60 -15.52 9.82 7.08
CA GLY A 60 -15.30 8.61 6.30
C GLY A 60 -13.91 7.97 6.43
N ALA A 61 -13.00 8.55 7.22
CA ALA A 61 -11.60 8.13 7.30
C ALA A 61 -11.47 6.65 7.72
N ARG A 62 -12.20 6.23 8.76
CA ARG A 62 -12.21 4.85 9.28
C ARG A 62 -13.21 3.92 8.59
N SER A 63 -13.61 4.25 7.38
CA SER A 63 -14.45 3.36 6.57
C SER A 63 -13.56 2.39 5.79
N ALA A 64 -14.10 1.23 5.40
CA ALA A 64 -13.37 0.26 4.58
C ALA A 64 -12.83 0.86 3.27
N ARG A 65 -13.47 1.91 2.72
CA ARG A 65 -12.93 2.65 1.56
C ARG A 65 -11.85 3.65 1.97
N GLY A 66 -12.00 4.33 3.10
CA GLY A 66 -11.04 5.32 3.59
C GLY A 66 -9.70 4.70 3.95
N GLU A 67 -9.71 3.53 4.60
CA GLU A 67 -8.52 2.78 5.05
C GLU A 67 -7.88 1.93 3.94
N ALA A 68 -8.53 1.81 2.77
CA ALA A 68 -7.98 1.05 1.65
C ALA A 68 -6.67 1.69 1.15
N GLU A 69 -5.75 0.87 0.66
CA GLU A 69 -4.51 1.31 0.04
C GLU A 69 -4.81 2.21 -1.18
N GLY A 70 -4.27 3.43 -1.14
CA GLY A 70 -4.46 4.45 -2.17
C GLY A 70 -3.32 4.49 -3.18
N ASN A 71 -2.09 4.17 -2.75
CA ASN A 71 -0.93 4.04 -3.62
C ASN A 71 0.10 3.07 -3.03
N SER A 72 1.14 2.79 -3.81
CA SER A 72 2.25 1.95 -3.37
C SER A 72 3.22 2.62 -2.38
N TYR A 73 2.95 3.86 -1.94
CA TYR A 73 3.79 4.60 -0.99
C TYR A 73 3.27 4.51 0.45
N GLY A 74 2.23 3.70 0.70
CA GLY A 74 1.64 3.50 2.01
C GLY A 74 0.52 4.48 2.36
N GLU A 75 0.13 5.36 1.43
CA GLU A 75 -0.96 6.31 1.68
C GLU A 75 -2.32 5.68 1.43
N THR A 76 -3.24 5.98 2.31
CA THR A 76 -4.62 5.53 2.23
C THR A 76 -5.43 6.34 1.22
N VAL A 77 -6.54 5.76 0.74
CA VAL A 77 -7.50 6.46 -0.12
C VAL A 77 -8.02 7.75 0.54
N TYR A 78 -8.20 7.75 1.86
CA TYR A 78 -8.57 8.94 2.62
C TYR A 78 -7.51 10.04 2.54
N GLU A 79 -6.25 9.73 2.82
CA GLU A 79 -5.14 10.71 2.81
C GLU A 79 -4.95 11.32 1.42
N LEU A 80 -5.03 10.50 0.37
CA LEU A 80 -4.98 10.97 -1.01
C LEU A 80 -6.16 11.88 -1.35
N SER A 81 -7.37 11.53 -0.91
CA SER A 81 -8.56 12.34 -1.12
C SER A 81 -8.45 13.68 -0.41
N LEU A 82 -8.02 13.69 0.85
CA LEU A 82 -7.83 14.92 1.62
C LEU A 82 -6.73 15.80 1.02
N GLY A 83 -5.60 15.20 0.62
CA GLY A 83 -4.53 15.91 -0.07
C GLY A 83 -5.05 16.61 -1.32
N LEU A 84 -5.81 15.91 -2.18
CA LEU A 84 -6.32 16.49 -3.42
C LEU A 84 -7.38 17.58 -3.18
N LEU A 85 -8.14 17.47 -2.08
CA LEU A 85 -9.05 18.52 -1.66
C LEU A 85 -8.29 19.79 -1.25
N CYS A 86 -7.17 19.67 -0.53
CA CYS A 86 -6.33 20.81 -0.17
C CYS A 86 -5.68 21.44 -1.42
N GLU A 87 -5.23 20.63 -2.38
CA GLU A 87 -4.70 21.12 -3.67
C GLU A 87 -5.73 21.93 -4.46
N LEU A 88 -7.03 21.66 -4.30
CA LEU A 88 -8.07 22.45 -4.97
C LEU A 88 -8.06 23.91 -4.53
N GLN A 89 -7.76 24.20 -3.25
CA GLN A 89 -7.61 25.57 -2.76
C GLN A 89 -6.39 26.26 -3.37
N ALA A 90 -5.29 25.53 -3.57
CA ALA A 90 -4.09 26.06 -4.23
C ALA A 90 -4.30 26.29 -5.74
N HIS A 91 -5.27 25.60 -6.35
CA HIS A 91 -5.57 25.68 -7.77
C HIS A 91 -7.04 26.09 -8.06
N PRO A 92 -7.44 27.33 -7.72
CA PRO A 92 -8.84 27.79 -7.84
C PRO A 92 -9.37 27.79 -9.28
N GLY A 93 -8.49 27.75 -10.29
CA GLY A 93 -8.89 27.62 -11.69
C GLY A 93 -9.69 26.33 -11.99
N PHE A 94 -9.42 25.23 -11.27
CA PHE A 94 -10.22 23.99 -11.42
C PHE A 94 -11.61 24.14 -10.83
N TRP A 95 -11.73 24.82 -9.70
CA TRP A 95 -13.02 25.16 -9.11
C TRP A 95 -13.83 26.07 -10.05
N GLN A 96 -13.22 27.12 -10.60
CA GLN A 96 -13.89 28.01 -11.55
C GLN A 96 -14.37 27.26 -12.80
N ALA A 97 -13.55 26.36 -13.34
CA ALA A 97 -13.96 25.52 -14.46
C ALA A 97 -15.13 24.60 -14.10
N PHE A 98 -15.11 23.97 -12.92
CA PHE A 98 -16.21 23.18 -12.41
C PHE A 98 -17.50 24.01 -12.30
N VAL A 99 -17.44 25.18 -11.66
CA VAL A 99 -18.59 26.09 -11.52
C VAL A 99 -19.14 26.50 -12.88
N ALA A 100 -18.28 26.80 -13.86
CA ALA A 100 -18.72 27.09 -15.23
C ALA A 100 -19.48 25.90 -15.85
N THR A 101 -19.03 24.66 -15.63
CA THR A 101 -19.75 23.48 -16.12
C THR A 101 -21.08 23.24 -15.42
N VAL A 102 -21.22 23.65 -14.16
CA VAL A 102 -22.49 23.61 -13.41
C VAL A 102 -23.44 24.68 -13.94
N ALA A 103 -22.96 25.91 -14.16
CA ALA A 103 -23.72 27.00 -14.75
C ALA A 103 -24.26 26.66 -16.15
N VAL A 104 -23.49 25.94 -16.97
CA VAL A 104 -23.94 25.46 -18.29
C VAL A 104 -25.09 24.46 -18.18
N GLU A 105 -25.06 23.51 -17.25
CA GLU A 105 -26.23 22.62 -17.07
C GLU A 105 -27.41 23.35 -16.46
N HIS A 106 -27.15 24.31 -15.56
CA HIS A 106 -28.20 25.17 -15.03
C HIS A 106 -28.94 25.91 -16.12
N ALA A 107 -28.21 26.48 -17.09
CA ALA A 107 -28.82 27.16 -18.23
C ALA A 107 -29.66 26.22 -19.13
N ARG A 108 -29.39 24.91 -19.12
CA ARG A 108 -30.13 23.92 -19.92
C ARG A 108 -31.37 23.37 -19.21
N GLY A 109 -31.29 23.16 -17.89
CA GLY A 109 -32.29 22.39 -17.14
C GLY A 109 -32.69 22.99 -15.80
N GLY A 110 -32.29 24.23 -15.50
CA GLY A 110 -32.54 24.88 -14.21
C GLY A 110 -31.70 24.28 -13.08
N ALA A 111 -32.16 24.45 -11.84
CA ALA A 111 -31.48 23.99 -10.62
C ALA A 111 -31.49 22.46 -10.47
N PHE A 112 -30.82 21.74 -11.38
CA PHE A 112 -30.79 20.28 -11.45
C PHE A 112 -30.27 19.63 -10.16
N TRP A 113 -29.43 20.32 -9.39
CA TRP A 113 -28.90 19.84 -8.11
C TRP A 113 -29.97 19.70 -7.00
N LEU A 114 -31.20 20.20 -7.22
CA LEU A 114 -32.33 19.95 -6.32
C LEU A 114 -33.00 18.60 -6.56
N ASP A 115 -32.76 17.96 -7.71
CA ASP A 115 -33.31 16.65 -8.05
C ASP A 115 -32.31 15.54 -7.65
N PRO A 116 -32.67 14.65 -6.71
CA PRO A 116 -31.83 13.51 -6.35
C PRO A 116 -31.47 12.60 -7.53
N ALA A 117 -32.30 12.54 -8.58
CA ALA A 117 -31.99 11.78 -9.79
C ALA A 117 -30.79 12.36 -10.56
N ALA A 118 -30.45 13.63 -10.33
CA ALA A 118 -29.34 14.31 -10.97
C ALA A 118 -28.00 14.22 -10.19
N ASP A 119 -27.97 13.53 -9.04
CA ASP A 119 -26.74 13.28 -8.26
C ASP A 119 -25.63 12.66 -9.13
N GLY A 120 -26.00 11.81 -10.09
CA GLY A 120 -25.06 11.20 -11.04
C GLY A 120 -24.36 12.23 -11.93
N VAL A 121 -25.07 13.28 -12.36
CA VAL A 121 -24.52 14.35 -13.20
C VAL A 121 -23.58 15.23 -12.38
N MET A 122 -23.98 15.61 -11.17
CA MET A 122 -23.13 16.42 -10.29
C MET A 122 -21.84 15.68 -9.93
N ARG A 123 -21.95 14.41 -9.53
CA ARG A 123 -20.79 13.55 -9.23
C ARG A 123 -19.85 13.41 -10.42
N LYS A 124 -20.37 13.29 -11.63
CA LYS A 124 -19.53 13.24 -12.84
C LYS A 124 -18.69 14.52 -12.98
N LYS A 125 -19.29 15.70 -12.82
CA LYS A 125 -18.57 16.98 -12.92
C LYS A 125 -17.50 17.15 -11.85
N VAL A 126 -17.81 16.73 -10.61
CA VAL A 126 -16.82 16.67 -9.52
C VAL A 126 -15.66 15.76 -9.87
N ASN A 127 -15.94 14.56 -10.38
CA ASN A 127 -14.92 13.61 -10.77
C ASN A 127 -14.04 14.16 -11.91
N ASP A 128 -14.63 14.86 -12.88
CA ASP A 128 -13.89 15.49 -13.97
C ASP A 128 -12.98 16.63 -13.45
N MET A 129 -13.44 17.43 -12.49
CA MET A 129 -12.63 18.45 -11.81
C MET A 129 -11.41 17.83 -11.11
N TYR A 130 -11.64 16.82 -10.26
CA TYR A 130 -10.55 16.19 -9.52
C TYR A 130 -9.62 15.36 -10.41
N ALA A 131 -10.10 14.77 -11.50
CA ALA A 131 -9.23 14.13 -12.48
C ALA A 131 -8.27 15.13 -13.12
N GLY A 132 -8.77 16.30 -13.51
CA GLY A 132 -7.92 17.38 -14.04
C GLY A 132 -6.91 17.91 -13.01
N LEU A 133 -7.36 18.08 -11.75
CA LEU A 133 -6.49 18.53 -10.67
C LEU A 133 -5.39 17.50 -10.36
N ARG A 134 -5.74 16.22 -10.27
CA ARG A 134 -4.80 15.10 -10.10
C ARG A 134 -3.73 15.09 -11.19
N ASP A 135 -4.12 15.31 -12.45
CA ASP A 135 -3.17 15.38 -13.57
C ASP A 135 -2.22 16.57 -13.43
N LYS A 136 -2.70 17.71 -12.91
CA LYS A 136 -1.89 18.91 -12.67
C LYS A 136 -0.90 18.72 -11.53
N VAL A 137 -1.37 18.24 -10.39
CA VAL A 137 -0.54 18.03 -9.19
C VAL A 137 0.59 17.04 -9.50
N ASP A 138 0.27 15.91 -10.15
CA ASP A 138 1.31 14.95 -10.51
C ASP A 138 2.27 15.49 -11.59
N ALA A 139 1.81 16.37 -12.49
CA ALA A 139 2.69 17.00 -13.48
C ALA A 139 3.66 17.98 -12.81
N ASP A 140 3.17 18.78 -11.87
CA ASP A 140 3.99 19.72 -11.09
C ASP A 140 5.01 18.96 -10.23
N ASN A 141 4.56 17.94 -9.50
CA ASN A 141 5.44 17.11 -8.68
C ASN A 141 6.50 16.42 -9.52
N TYR A 142 6.14 15.92 -10.70
CA TYR A 142 7.10 15.36 -11.64
C TYR A 142 8.11 16.42 -12.10
N ILE A 143 7.69 17.64 -12.45
CA ILE A 143 8.60 18.74 -12.84
C ILE A 143 9.55 19.06 -11.70
N VAL A 144 9.04 19.22 -10.47
CA VAL A 144 9.84 19.55 -9.28
C VAL A 144 10.86 18.45 -9.00
N THR A 145 10.47 17.18 -9.15
CA THR A 145 11.33 16.04 -8.81
C THR A 145 12.40 15.79 -9.87
N THR A 146 12.08 15.99 -11.15
CA THR A 146 12.96 15.61 -12.28
C THR A 146 13.65 16.79 -12.95
N GLY A 147 13.18 18.01 -12.73
CA GLY A 147 13.57 19.21 -13.48
C GLY A 147 13.13 19.18 -14.96
N ARG A 148 12.32 18.21 -15.38
CA ARG A 148 11.87 18.05 -16.78
C ARG A 148 10.46 18.56 -16.96
N ASP A 149 10.24 19.26 -18.07
CA ASP A 149 8.90 19.74 -18.44
C ASP A 149 7.91 18.58 -18.58
N CYS A 150 6.78 18.72 -17.90
CA CYS A 150 5.67 17.78 -17.96
C CYS A 150 4.34 18.52 -17.93
N SER A 151 3.44 18.16 -18.85
CA SER A 151 2.08 18.71 -18.86
C SER A 151 1.10 17.72 -18.21
N PRO A 152 -0.05 18.19 -17.70
CA PRO A 152 -1.10 17.31 -17.20
C PRO A 152 -1.52 16.24 -18.22
N ASN A 153 -1.60 16.63 -19.51
CA ASN A 153 -1.89 15.70 -20.60
C ASN A 153 -0.80 14.64 -20.80
N LYS A 154 0.46 14.97 -20.52
CA LYS A 154 1.59 14.02 -20.60
C LYS A 154 1.49 13.00 -19.45
N ILE A 155 1.22 13.44 -18.22
CA ILE A 155 0.95 12.54 -17.07
C ILE A 155 -0.22 11.59 -17.35
N TYR A 156 -1.33 12.12 -17.85
CA TYR A 156 -2.48 11.31 -18.25
C TYR A 156 -2.10 10.27 -19.31
N THR A 157 -1.26 10.66 -20.28
CA THR A 157 -0.76 9.75 -21.32
C THR A 157 0.11 8.65 -20.72
N TYR A 158 1.03 8.97 -19.79
CA TYR A 158 1.83 7.95 -19.10
C TYR A 158 0.97 6.92 -18.37
N ARG A 159 -0.06 7.36 -17.64
CA ARG A 159 -0.98 6.44 -16.94
C ARG A 159 -1.74 5.54 -17.91
N MET A 160 -2.21 6.10 -19.03
CA MET A 160 -2.87 5.31 -20.08
C MET A 160 -1.93 4.25 -20.66
N LEU A 161 -0.64 4.60 -20.89
CA LEU A 161 0.37 3.65 -21.35
C LEU A 161 0.71 2.59 -20.29
N ASP A 162 0.79 2.95 -19.01
CA ASP A 162 0.98 2.01 -17.89
C ASP A 162 -0.17 1.00 -17.80
N THR A 163 -1.42 1.47 -17.90
CA THR A 163 -2.60 0.60 -17.95
C THR A 163 -2.56 -0.31 -19.18
N ALA A 164 -2.29 0.24 -20.36
CA ALA A 164 -2.22 -0.54 -21.60
C ALA A 164 -1.13 -1.64 -21.53
N TYR A 165 0.04 -1.31 -20.97
CA TYR A 165 1.09 -2.29 -20.72
C TYR A 165 0.62 -3.41 -19.79
N ARG A 166 0.00 -3.07 -18.64
CA ARG A 166 -0.49 -4.07 -17.67
C ARG A 166 -1.53 -5.01 -18.30
N GLU A 167 -2.44 -4.48 -19.11
CA GLU A 167 -3.42 -5.28 -19.83
C GLU A 167 -2.76 -6.22 -20.85
N ILE A 168 -1.76 -5.74 -21.60
CA ILE A 168 -0.99 -6.59 -22.53
C ILE A 168 -0.22 -7.66 -21.75
N ALA A 169 0.38 -7.33 -20.61
CA ALA A 169 1.10 -8.27 -19.77
C ALA A 169 0.19 -9.39 -19.26
N THR A 170 -1.02 -9.07 -18.81
CA THR A 170 -2.05 -10.05 -18.43
C THR A 170 -2.43 -10.95 -19.60
N LEU A 171 -2.67 -10.39 -20.78
CA LEU A 171 -2.98 -11.17 -21.99
C LEU A 171 -1.82 -12.09 -22.40
N PHE A 172 -0.57 -11.63 -22.25
CA PHE A 172 0.62 -12.41 -22.55
C PHE A 172 0.81 -13.55 -21.54
N ALA A 173 0.57 -13.31 -20.26
CA ALA A 173 0.59 -14.36 -19.23
C ALA A 173 -0.45 -15.46 -19.52
N ALA A 174 -1.66 -15.06 -19.94
CA ALA A 174 -2.75 -15.96 -20.31
C ALA A 174 -2.84 -16.23 -21.83
N TRP A 175 -1.70 -16.23 -22.55
CA TRP A 175 -1.71 -16.28 -24.03
C TRP A 175 -2.39 -17.51 -24.63
N LYS A 176 -2.42 -18.64 -23.90
CA LYS A 176 -3.10 -19.86 -24.35
C LYS A 176 -4.62 -19.67 -24.45
N GLU A 177 -5.19 -18.88 -23.54
CA GLU A 177 -6.62 -18.57 -23.50
C GLU A 177 -6.97 -17.44 -24.47
N HIS A 178 -6.05 -16.49 -24.67
CA HIS A 178 -6.25 -15.31 -25.51
C HIS A 178 -5.47 -15.36 -26.85
N GLY A 179 -5.16 -16.55 -27.36
CA GLY A 179 -4.21 -16.72 -28.47
C GLY A 179 -4.53 -15.91 -29.74
N ALA A 180 -5.81 -15.77 -30.08
CA ALA A 180 -6.25 -14.96 -31.23
C ALA A 180 -5.96 -13.46 -31.02
N GLN A 181 -6.19 -12.94 -29.82
CA GLN A 181 -5.92 -11.54 -29.49
C GLN A 181 -4.43 -11.28 -29.34
N VAL A 182 -3.69 -12.19 -28.70
CA VAL A 182 -2.21 -12.10 -28.61
C VAL A 182 -1.57 -12.14 -30.00
N GLY A 183 -2.05 -13.00 -30.91
CA GLY A 183 -1.60 -13.00 -32.30
C GLY A 183 -1.87 -11.67 -33.03
N ALA A 184 -3.02 -11.04 -32.78
CA ALA A 184 -3.33 -9.72 -33.33
C ALA A 184 -2.39 -8.62 -32.78
N ILE A 185 -2.09 -8.64 -31.48
CA ILE A 185 -1.14 -7.70 -30.84
C ILE A 185 0.27 -7.86 -31.43
N LEU A 186 0.73 -9.11 -31.57
CA LEU A 186 2.04 -9.41 -32.17
C LEU A 186 2.07 -9.19 -33.69
N GLY A 187 0.90 -9.11 -34.33
CA GLY A 187 0.73 -8.96 -35.78
C GLY A 187 1.10 -10.21 -36.58
N ARG A 188 1.02 -11.39 -35.96
CA ARG A 188 1.31 -12.68 -36.59
C ARG A 188 0.49 -13.81 -35.96
N PRO A 189 0.15 -14.87 -36.71
CA PRO A 189 -0.47 -16.07 -36.13
C PRO A 189 0.48 -16.74 -35.12
N LEU A 190 -0.10 -17.41 -34.12
CA LEU A 190 0.65 -18.14 -33.11
C LEU A 190 0.75 -19.62 -33.49
N GLU A 191 1.95 -20.07 -33.87
CA GLU A 191 2.26 -21.48 -34.19
C GLU A 191 2.94 -22.21 -33.00
N GLY A 192 3.04 -21.55 -31.84
CA GLY A 192 3.69 -22.05 -30.63
C GLY A 192 3.78 -20.98 -29.54
N SER A 193 4.54 -21.25 -28.48
CA SER A 193 4.77 -20.27 -27.40
C SER A 193 5.45 -19.03 -27.96
N PRO A 194 4.84 -17.83 -27.89
CA PRO A 194 5.48 -16.61 -28.37
C PRO A 194 6.70 -16.29 -27.50
N ILE A 195 7.82 -15.91 -28.13
CA ILE A 195 9.05 -15.55 -27.40
C ILE A 195 8.87 -14.21 -26.67
N GLU A 196 8.04 -13.33 -27.23
CA GLU A 196 7.71 -12.00 -26.74
C GLU A 196 7.05 -12.07 -25.35
N VAL A 197 6.22 -13.09 -25.12
CA VAL A 197 5.61 -13.38 -23.80
C VAL A 197 6.68 -13.61 -22.73
N ARG A 198 7.84 -14.19 -23.09
CA ARG A 198 8.94 -14.42 -22.15
C ARG A 198 9.87 -13.22 -22.01
N GLN A 199 9.90 -12.34 -23.01
CA GLN A 199 10.83 -11.20 -23.06
C GLN A 199 10.28 -9.94 -22.39
N MET A 200 8.96 -9.75 -22.40
CA MET A 200 8.33 -8.58 -21.81
C MET A 200 8.29 -8.70 -20.28
N LYS A 201 9.34 -8.20 -19.61
CA LYS A 201 9.49 -8.22 -18.15
C LYS A 201 9.15 -6.89 -17.47
N SER A 202 9.20 -5.79 -18.21
CA SER A 202 8.92 -4.43 -17.72
C SER A 202 8.23 -3.61 -18.80
N ILE A 203 7.71 -2.45 -18.41
CA ILE A 203 7.05 -1.54 -19.36
C ILE A 203 8.01 -1.00 -20.42
N GLY A 204 9.29 -0.81 -20.07
CA GLY A 204 10.33 -0.39 -21.02
C GLY A 204 10.59 -1.41 -22.13
N ALA A 205 10.29 -2.70 -21.90
CA ALA A 205 10.38 -3.75 -22.91
C ALA A 205 9.12 -3.84 -23.80
N CYS A 206 8.05 -3.11 -23.46
CA CYS A 206 6.82 -3.10 -24.25
C CYS A 206 7.02 -2.29 -25.54
N LYS A 207 6.68 -2.88 -26.68
CA LYS A 207 6.81 -2.20 -27.97
C LYS A 207 5.62 -1.28 -28.24
N ALA A 208 5.88 -0.10 -28.79
CA ALA A 208 4.84 0.86 -29.16
C ALA A 208 3.80 0.24 -30.12
N GLU A 209 4.24 -0.61 -31.04
CA GLU A 209 3.37 -1.32 -31.99
C GLU A 209 2.39 -2.26 -31.27
N TRP A 210 2.80 -2.86 -30.15
CA TRP A 210 1.92 -3.72 -29.36
C TRP A 210 0.81 -2.91 -28.71
N ILE A 211 1.10 -1.72 -28.17
CA ILE A 211 0.08 -0.81 -27.61
C ILE A 211 -0.92 -0.38 -28.68
N ILE A 212 -0.43 -0.01 -29.87
CA ILE A 212 -1.27 0.40 -30.99
C ILE A 212 -2.20 -0.74 -31.43
N ARG A 213 -1.65 -1.93 -31.67
CA ARG A 213 -2.42 -3.11 -32.10
C ARG A 213 -3.33 -3.67 -31.01
N TRP A 214 -2.91 -3.59 -29.76
CA TRP A 214 -3.77 -3.90 -28.62
C TRP A 214 -4.99 -2.99 -28.63
N SER A 215 -4.79 -1.68 -28.74
CA SER A 215 -5.90 -0.72 -28.80
C SER A 215 -6.81 -0.96 -30.00
N GLU A 216 -6.28 -1.40 -31.14
CA GLU A 216 -7.08 -1.78 -32.32
C GLU A 216 -7.88 -3.07 -32.07
N SER A 217 -7.25 -4.06 -31.42
CA SER A 217 -7.84 -5.36 -31.14
C SER A 217 -9.06 -5.29 -30.21
N LEU A 218 -9.13 -4.30 -29.32
CA LEU A 218 -10.23 -4.18 -28.35
C LEU A 218 -11.61 -4.07 -29.00
N GLU A 219 -11.72 -3.47 -30.19
CA GLU A 219 -13.00 -3.42 -30.90
C GLU A 219 -13.47 -4.83 -31.30
N ARG A 220 -12.54 -5.64 -31.79
CA ARG A 220 -12.80 -7.00 -32.26
C ARG A 220 -13.08 -7.98 -31.13
N PHE A 221 -12.36 -7.88 -30.01
CA PHE A 221 -12.40 -8.88 -28.93
C PHE A 221 -13.17 -8.41 -27.68
N GLY A 222 -13.32 -7.10 -27.47
CA GLY A 222 -14.03 -6.51 -26.34
C GLY A 222 -15.29 -5.71 -26.74
N GLY A 223 -15.58 -5.58 -28.03
CA GLY A 223 -16.79 -4.92 -28.54
C GLY A 223 -16.80 -3.40 -28.44
N SER A 224 -15.68 -2.76 -28.12
CA SER A 224 -15.55 -1.30 -28.06
C SER A 224 -14.17 -0.85 -28.53
N PRO A 225 -14.06 0.29 -29.24
CA PRO A 225 -12.78 0.78 -29.73
C PRO A 225 -11.84 1.10 -28.57
N GLY A 226 -10.57 0.69 -28.70
CA GLY A 226 -9.58 0.99 -27.68
C GLY A 226 -9.19 2.47 -27.62
N PRO A 227 -8.43 2.88 -26.60
CA PRO A 227 -8.17 4.28 -26.28
C PRO A 227 -7.56 5.09 -27.43
N LEU A 228 -6.66 4.48 -28.21
CA LEU A 228 -6.00 5.13 -29.37
C LEU A 228 -6.87 5.19 -30.63
N HIS A 229 -7.99 4.46 -30.65
CA HIS A 229 -8.90 4.34 -31.78
C HIS A 229 -10.25 5.03 -31.52
N THR A 230 -10.35 5.78 -30.43
CA THR A 230 -11.50 6.64 -30.16
C THR A 230 -11.46 7.92 -31.01
N ARG A 231 -12.60 8.64 -31.08
CA ARG A 231 -12.67 9.96 -31.76
C ARG A 231 -11.95 11.09 -31.01
N SER A 232 -11.23 10.78 -29.94
CA SER A 232 -10.51 11.78 -29.13
C SER A 232 -9.33 12.35 -29.91
N LYS A 233 -9.32 13.68 -30.12
CA LYS A 233 -8.19 14.38 -30.73
C LYS A 233 -6.88 14.16 -29.97
N ARG A 234 -6.95 13.96 -28.65
CA ARG A 234 -5.78 13.73 -27.79
C ARG A 234 -5.02 12.45 -28.15
N PHE A 235 -5.74 11.41 -28.57
CA PHE A 235 -5.18 10.09 -28.83
C PHE A 235 -4.96 9.80 -30.32
N ALA A 236 -5.73 10.45 -31.19
CA ALA A 236 -5.58 10.33 -32.63
C ALA A 236 -4.16 10.73 -33.11
N SER A 237 -3.54 11.72 -32.46
CA SER A 237 -2.15 12.10 -32.76
C SER A 237 -1.12 11.07 -32.29
N LEU A 238 -1.42 10.34 -31.20
CA LEU A 238 -0.49 9.40 -30.59
C LEU A 238 -0.42 8.08 -31.38
N LYS A 239 -1.54 7.61 -31.94
CA LYS A 239 -1.61 6.43 -32.83
C LYS A 239 -0.61 6.53 -33.99
N ASN A 240 -0.40 7.74 -34.52
CA ASN A 240 0.47 8.01 -35.67
C ASN A 240 1.89 8.43 -35.26
N SER A 241 2.29 8.20 -34.01
CA SER A 241 3.61 8.57 -33.49
C SER A 241 4.17 7.46 -32.59
N PRO A 242 4.46 6.26 -33.14
CA PRO A 242 5.00 5.14 -32.37
C PRO A 242 6.31 5.50 -31.66
N GLU A 243 7.13 6.38 -32.22
CA GLU A 243 8.38 6.85 -31.61
C GLU A 243 8.12 7.62 -30.31
N LYS A 244 7.04 8.40 -30.24
CA LYS A 244 6.64 9.11 -29.01
C LYS A 244 6.15 8.14 -27.94
N ILE A 245 5.39 7.11 -28.34
CA ILE A 245 4.95 6.06 -27.41
C ILE A 245 6.17 5.31 -26.87
N ALA A 246 7.10 4.90 -27.75
CA ALA A 246 8.32 4.19 -27.37
C ALA A 246 9.17 5.02 -26.39
N ALA A 247 9.36 6.31 -26.66
CA ALA A 247 10.09 7.21 -25.76
C ALA A 247 9.42 7.32 -24.38
N MET A 248 8.09 7.41 -24.34
CA MET A 248 7.35 7.46 -23.07
C MET A 248 7.40 6.13 -22.31
N LEU A 249 7.31 4.98 -23.00
CA LEU A 249 7.42 3.66 -22.38
C LEU A 249 8.81 3.42 -21.79
N ALA A 250 9.86 3.82 -22.53
CA ALA A 250 11.23 3.77 -22.04
C ALA A 250 11.39 4.63 -20.78
N GLU A 251 10.87 5.86 -20.78
CA GLU A 251 10.94 6.73 -19.62
C GLU A 251 10.21 6.17 -18.40
N ILE A 252 9.02 5.59 -18.57
CA ILE A 252 8.34 4.90 -17.44
C ILE A 252 9.17 3.71 -16.97
N GLY A 253 9.80 2.97 -17.89
CA GLY A 253 10.65 1.82 -17.58
C GLY A 253 11.91 2.20 -16.80
N ASP A 254 12.61 3.26 -17.21
CA ASP A 254 13.79 3.78 -16.51
C ASP A 254 13.46 4.09 -15.04
N TYR A 255 12.29 4.68 -14.78
CA TYR A 255 11.85 4.97 -13.41
C TYR A 255 11.31 3.75 -12.67
N GLU A 256 10.67 2.81 -13.35
CA GLU A 256 10.30 1.51 -12.75
C GLU A 256 11.56 0.81 -12.24
N GLU A 257 12.64 0.78 -13.01
CA GLU A 257 13.93 0.22 -12.61
C GLU A 257 14.52 0.97 -11.40
N LEU A 258 14.61 2.30 -11.46
CA LEU A 258 15.11 3.12 -10.34
C LEU A 258 14.27 2.94 -9.07
N SER A 259 12.94 2.87 -9.18
CA SER A 259 12.04 2.67 -8.06
C SER A 259 11.96 1.22 -7.57
N SER A 260 12.44 0.26 -8.37
CA SER A 260 12.64 -1.13 -7.93
C SER A 260 13.96 -1.33 -7.18
N ASN A 261 14.91 -0.41 -7.37
CA ASN A 261 16.18 -0.37 -6.63
C ASN A 261 16.05 0.32 -5.26
N MET A 262 14.92 0.97 -4.99
CA MET A 262 14.56 1.44 -3.67
C MET A 262 13.52 0.51 -3.05
N ASP A 263 13.85 0.03 -1.85
CA ASP A 263 12.97 -0.61 -0.87
C ASP A 263 12.64 -2.08 -1.17
N ARG A 264 13.57 -2.98 -0.83
CA ARG A 264 13.12 -4.23 -0.20
C ARG A 264 12.45 -3.81 1.11
N VAL A 265 11.19 -4.21 1.29
CA VAL A 265 10.44 -4.02 2.53
C VAL A 265 11.23 -4.55 3.74
N ASP A 266 12.13 -5.51 3.51
CA ASP A 266 13.06 -6.06 4.49
C ASP A 266 14.06 -5.01 5.04
N ASP A 267 14.52 -4.08 4.22
CA ASP A 267 15.50 -3.06 4.63
C ASP A 267 14.86 -2.05 5.60
N TRP A 268 13.59 -1.68 5.40
CA TRP A 268 12.84 -0.80 6.31
C TRP A 268 12.31 -1.51 7.56
N ARG A 269 12.00 -2.81 7.48
CA ARG A 269 11.59 -3.61 8.65
C ARG A 269 12.75 -3.80 9.63
N SER A 270 13.99 -3.85 9.15
CA SER A 270 15.19 -3.82 9.99
C SER A 270 15.26 -2.52 10.82
N GLU A 271 14.91 -1.38 10.22
CA GLU A 271 14.95 -0.07 10.88
C GLU A 271 13.85 0.12 11.94
N ALA A 272 12.71 -0.56 11.84
CA ALA A 272 11.64 -0.45 12.85
C ALA A 272 12.05 -1.01 14.22
N GLY A 273 12.85 -2.08 14.23
CA GLY A 273 13.45 -2.62 15.46
C GLY A 273 14.51 -1.69 16.03
N GLU A 274 15.35 -1.10 15.19
CA GLU A 274 16.35 -0.11 15.59
C GLU A 274 15.72 1.18 16.12
N ALA A 275 14.62 1.64 15.52
CA ALA A 275 13.86 2.80 15.99
C ALA A 275 13.22 2.54 17.36
N ALA A 276 12.71 1.33 17.62
CA ALA A 276 12.21 0.95 18.93
C ALA A 276 13.32 0.93 19.99
N LEU A 277 14.49 0.37 19.66
CA LEU A 277 15.68 0.39 20.53
C LEU A 277 16.19 1.81 20.80
N TRP A 278 16.17 2.67 19.78
CA TRP A 278 16.57 4.07 19.92
C TRP A 278 15.61 4.86 20.80
N LEU A 279 14.31 4.60 20.68
CA LEU A 279 13.30 5.16 21.59
C LEU A 279 13.51 4.62 23.00
N GLU A 280 13.67 3.32 23.21
CA GLU A 280 13.95 2.78 24.54
C GLU A 280 15.20 3.40 25.18
N ASP A 281 16.27 3.59 24.40
CA ASP A 281 17.50 4.23 24.86
C ASP A 281 17.31 5.73 25.16
N TYR A 282 16.59 6.45 24.31
CA TYR A 282 16.22 7.85 24.56
C TYR A 282 15.46 7.99 25.89
N TRP A 283 14.46 7.16 26.12
CA TRP A 283 13.66 7.19 27.35
C TRP A 283 14.47 6.76 28.59
N ARG A 284 15.45 5.85 28.41
CA ARG A 284 16.41 5.49 29.45
C ARG A 284 17.28 6.68 29.82
N VAL A 285 17.89 7.34 28.84
CA VAL A 285 18.80 8.48 29.04
C VAL A 285 18.07 9.68 29.67
N THR A 286 16.86 9.99 29.22
CA THR A 286 16.05 11.05 29.85
C THR A 286 15.71 10.68 31.30
N GLY A 287 15.30 9.44 31.56
CA GLY A 287 15.00 8.97 32.92
C GLY A 287 16.22 8.94 33.85
N GLU A 288 17.41 8.62 33.34
CA GLU A 288 18.67 8.71 34.08
C GLU A 288 19.04 10.16 34.39
N SER A 289 18.84 11.08 33.43
CA SER A 289 19.11 12.51 33.59
C SER A 289 18.19 13.12 34.65
N GLU A 290 16.88 12.85 34.59
CA GLU A 290 15.90 13.31 35.59
C GLU A 290 16.22 12.80 37.01
N ARG A 291 16.68 11.55 37.13
CA ARG A 291 17.11 10.97 38.42
C ARG A 291 18.37 11.63 38.96
N LEU A 292 19.33 11.94 38.09
CA LEU A 292 20.58 12.59 38.47
C LEU A 292 20.31 14.01 38.98
N GLU A 293 19.44 14.77 38.29
CA GLU A 293 18.97 16.08 38.75
C GLU A 293 18.25 16.01 40.09
N ALA A 294 17.33 15.05 40.25
CA ALA A 294 16.59 14.86 41.50
C ALA A 294 17.49 14.50 42.69
N GLN A 295 18.66 13.90 42.43
CA GLN A 295 19.67 13.57 43.43
C GLN A 295 20.70 14.68 43.66
N GLY A 296 20.52 15.85 43.03
CA GLY A 296 21.42 16.99 43.14
C GLY A 296 22.74 16.81 42.38
N GLY A 297 22.77 15.89 41.40
CA GLY A 297 23.90 15.72 40.51
C GLY A 297 24.10 16.94 39.63
N VAL A 298 25.35 17.38 39.51
CA VAL A 298 25.75 18.45 38.60
C VAL A 298 26.24 17.79 37.32
N PHE A 299 25.61 18.11 36.18
CA PHE A 299 26.15 17.68 34.90
C PHE A 299 27.44 18.45 34.61
N ASP A 300 28.45 17.77 34.05
CA ASP A 300 29.61 18.44 33.48
C ASP A 300 29.17 19.40 32.37
N ASP A 301 29.91 20.50 32.19
CA ASP A 301 29.68 21.44 31.09
C ASP A 301 29.49 20.69 29.76
N ASP A 302 28.40 20.99 29.06
CA ASP A 302 27.96 20.32 27.84
C ASP A 302 29.03 20.46 26.73
N ARG A 303 29.93 19.47 26.66
CA ARG A 303 31.12 19.47 25.80
C ARG A 303 31.15 18.21 24.96
N ILE A 304 30.96 18.39 23.65
CA ILE A 304 31.02 17.32 22.64
C ILE A 304 32.44 16.74 22.49
N LEU A 305 33.47 17.49 22.90
CA LEU A 305 34.87 17.08 22.85
C LEU A 305 35.46 17.07 24.26
N ALA A 306 36.13 15.97 24.62
CA ALA A 306 36.93 15.90 25.83
C ALA A 306 37.96 17.05 25.83
N ALA A 307 38.09 17.76 26.96
CA ALA A 307 39.15 18.74 27.12
C ALA A 307 40.50 18.03 26.90
N ALA A 308 41.35 18.60 26.04
CA ALA A 308 42.68 18.06 25.78
C ALA A 308 43.39 17.86 27.13
N ALA A 309 43.70 16.60 27.45
CA ALA A 309 44.39 16.28 28.68
C ALA A 309 45.72 17.04 28.71
N PRO A 310 46.05 17.76 29.79
CA PRO A 310 47.39 18.29 29.95
C PRO A 310 48.36 17.11 30.03
N GLU A 311 49.33 17.09 29.13
CA GLU A 311 50.47 16.16 29.17
C GLU A 311 51.14 16.24 30.55
N GLY A 312 51.18 15.14 31.30
CA GLY A 312 51.90 15.11 32.56
C GLY A 312 51.68 13.91 33.46
N LEU A 313 52.54 12.89 33.26
CA LEU A 313 53.18 12.05 34.29
C LEU A 313 52.34 10.97 35.01
N GLU A 314 52.65 9.73 34.62
CA GLU A 314 52.82 8.49 35.40
C GLU A 314 52.36 8.44 36.87
N ALA A 315 51.54 7.43 37.21
CA ALA A 315 51.82 6.42 38.25
C ALA A 315 50.74 5.33 38.29
N GLU A 316 51.18 4.07 38.12
CA GLU A 316 50.90 2.86 38.91
C GLU A 316 49.95 3.02 40.12
N GLU A 317 49.01 2.14 40.50
CA GLU A 317 49.04 0.68 40.63
C GLU A 317 47.64 0.14 41.06
N GLU A 318 47.43 -1.17 40.82
CA GLU A 318 46.71 -2.19 41.62
C GLU A 318 45.18 -2.21 42.00
N VAL A 319 44.53 -3.28 41.49
CA VAL A 319 43.90 -4.45 42.18
C VAL A 319 42.61 -4.31 43.02
N GLY A 320 41.66 -5.21 42.72
CA GLY A 320 40.71 -5.84 43.67
C GLY A 320 39.25 -5.67 43.26
N GLY A 321 38.56 -6.69 42.74
CA GLY A 321 37.80 -7.71 43.51
C GLY A 321 36.38 -7.18 43.80
N GLY A 322 35.24 -7.80 43.49
CA GLY A 322 34.82 -9.19 43.45
C GLY A 322 33.44 -9.29 44.13
N GLY A 323 32.47 -10.02 43.55
CA GLY A 323 31.17 -10.41 44.17
C GLY A 323 30.14 -9.28 44.32
N GLY A 324 28.86 -9.37 43.96
CA GLY A 324 27.95 -10.52 43.98
C GLY A 324 27.17 -10.53 45.29
N ASP A 325 25.91 -10.04 45.31
CA ASP A 325 24.85 -10.60 46.17
C ASP A 325 23.44 -10.14 45.75
N ALA A 326 22.46 -11.00 46.01
CA ALA A 326 21.08 -10.93 45.59
C ALA A 326 20.12 -10.72 46.78
N GLY A 327 19.07 -9.92 46.54
CA GLY A 327 17.73 -10.02 47.17
C GLY A 327 17.42 -9.09 48.36
N PRO A 328 16.16 -9.05 48.87
CA PRO A 328 14.90 -8.88 48.12
C PRO A 328 13.81 -8.03 48.86
N VAL A 329 12.69 -7.78 48.16
CA VAL A 329 11.28 -7.51 48.62
C VAL A 329 10.84 -6.15 49.19
N GLY A 330 9.75 -5.64 48.60
CA GLY A 330 8.70 -4.78 49.20
C GLY A 330 8.38 -3.57 48.31
N GLY A 331 7.22 -3.36 47.71
CA GLY A 331 5.85 -3.82 47.92
C GLY A 331 4.94 -2.63 47.62
N GLY A 332 4.04 -2.73 46.64
CA GLY A 332 3.17 -1.64 46.22
C GLY A 332 2.38 -1.96 44.95
N GLU A 333 1.43 -2.90 45.07
CA GLU A 333 0.45 -3.25 44.05
C GLU A 333 -0.65 -2.17 43.96
N ASP A 334 -1.04 -1.81 42.73
CA ASP A 334 -2.41 -1.45 42.38
C ASP A 334 -2.86 -2.40 41.24
N PRO A 335 -4.13 -2.87 41.21
CA PRO A 335 -4.50 -4.13 40.56
C PRO A 335 -4.77 -3.97 39.05
N PRO A 336 -4.28 -4.89 38.19
CA PRO A 336 -4.73 -4.97 36.81
C PRO A 336 -6.08 -5.72 36.72
N ILE A 337 -6.92 -5.23 35.82
CA ILE A 337 -8.22 -5.78 35.43
C ILE A 337 -8.03 -7.26 35.03
N PRO A 338 -8.80 -8.22 35.57
CA PRO A 338 -8.57 -9.63 35.31
C PRO A 338 -8.95 -10.02 33.88
N GLU A 339 -7.94 -10.28 33.05
CA GLU A 339 -8.10 -11.13 31.86
C GLU A 339 -8.55 -12.54 32.31
N PRO A 340 -9.40 -13.23 31.54
CA PRO A 340 -9.89 -14.55 31.93
C PRO A 340 -8.70 -15.50 32.13
N ALA A 341 -8.52 -16.01 33.36
CA ALA A 341 -7.36 -16.79 33.80
C ALA A 341 -7.01 -17.99 32.91
N VAL A 342 -7.98 -18.52 32.15
CA VAL A 342 -7.78 -19.59 31.17
C VAL A 342 -6.91 -19.14 29.99
N ALA A 343 -7.09 -17.91 29.49
CA ALA A 343 -6.32 -17.38 28.36
C ALA A 343 -4.87 -17.02 28.75
N ALA A 344 -4.62 -16.72 30.02
CA ALA A 344 -3.26 -16.47 30.53
C ALA A 344 -2.46 -17.78 30.66
N ALA A 345 -3.07 -18.83 31.22
CA ALA A 345 -2.44 -20.15 31.36
C ALA A 345 -2.15 -20.82 30.00
N GLU A 346 -3.03 -20.65 29.01
CA GLU A 346 -2.80 -21.13 27.64
C GLU A 346 -1.63 -20.39 26.97
N ARG A 347 -1.55 -19.06 27.10
CA ARG A 347 -0.43 -18.25 26.59
C ARG A 347 0.90 -18.64 27.22
N GLU A 348 0.95 -18.84 28.53
CA GLU A 348 2.17 -19.26 29.23
C GLU A 348 2.66 -20.63 28.74
N ALA A 349 1.72 -21.57 28.54
CA ALA A 349 2.06 -22.89 28.04
C ALA A 349 2.53 -22.88 26.57
N GLU A 350 1.99 -21.99 25.73
CA GLU A 350 2.47 -21.76 24.37
C GLU A 350 3.85 -21.11 24.33
N GLN A 351 4.09 -20.10 25.18
CA GLN A 351 5.40 -19.46 25.32
C GLN A 351 6.49 -20.44 25.75
N LYS A 352 6.16 -21.33 26.70
CA LYS A 352 7.06 -22.39 27.14
C LYS A 352 7.37 -23.40 26.03
N ALA A 353 6.38 -23.75 25.21
CA ALA A 353 6.56 -24.64 24.07
C ALA A 353 7.42 -24.00 22.97
N ALA A 354 7.21 -22.71 22.68
CA ALA A 354 8.03 -21.97 21.71
C ALA A 354 9.48 -21.86 22.17
N GLY A 355 9.71 -21.49 23.43
CA GLY A 355 11.05 -21.40 24.01
C GLY A 355 11.82 -22.73 23.98
N ALA A 356 11.14 -23.86 24.19
CA ALA A 356 11.75 -25.19 24.09
C ALA A 356 12.19 -25.58 22.66
N LEU A 357 11.69 -24.86 21.65
CA LEU A 357 11.99 -25.09 20.24
C LEU A 357 12.88 -24.01 19.63
N SER A 358 13.46 -23.14 20.48
CA SER A 358 14.24 -21.95 20.07
C SER A 358 13.45 -20.96 19.20
N LEU A 359 12.12 -20.99 19.29
CA LEU A 359 11.24 -20.03 18.64
C LEU A 359 10.98 -18.84 19.59
N PRO A 360 10.65 -17.64 19.07
CA PRO A 360 10.28 -16.50 19.89
C PRO A 360 9.17 -16.84 20.89
N PRO A 361 9.21 -16.37 22.14
CA PRO A 361 8.19 -16.72 23.15
C PRO A 361 6.75 -16.43 22.67
N ARG A 362 6.55 -15.33 21.93
CA ARG A 362 5.24 -14.93 21.38
C ARG A 362 4.95 -15.51 19.98
N TYR A 363 5.69 -16.52 19.53
CA TYR A 363 5.58 -17.07 18.16
C TYR A 363 4.14 -17.43 17.77
N MET A 364 3.43 -18.22 18.59
CA MET A 364 2.06 -18.65 18.28
C MET A 364 1.04 -17.51 18.22
N GLU A 365 1.28 -16.45 18.98
CA GLU A 365 0.44 -15.24 19.00
C GLU A 365 0.68 -14.41 17.74
N LEU A 366 1.95 -14.13 17.41
CA LEU A 366 2.36 -13.37 16.23
C LEU A 366 1.95 -14.10 14.94
N ALA A 367 2.17 -15.41 14.89
CA ALA A 367 1.78 -16.22 13.74
C ALA A 367 0.25 -16.29 13.54
N ARG A 368 -0.54 -16.24 14.62
CA ARG A 368 -2.00 -16.10 14.53
C ARG A 368 -2.42 -14.72 14.05
N ALA A 369 -1.80 -13.66 14.56
CA ALA A 369 -2.11 -12.29 14.14
C ALA A 369 -1.77 -12.02 12.67
N ALA A 370 -0.71 -12.66 12.15
CA ALA A 370 -0.31 -12.56 10.75
C ALA A 370 -1.23 -13.31 9.76
N GLN A 371 -2.26 -14.02 10.25
CA GLN A 371 -3.23 -14.67 9.37
C GLN A 371 -4.13 -13.64 8.69
N GLN A 372 -4.04 -13.53 7.36
CA GLN A 372 -4.93 -12.68 6.57
C GLN A 372 -6.39 -13.13 6.73
N THR A 373 -7.18 -12.30 7.40
CA THR A 373 -8.62 -12.53 7.64
C THR A 373 -9.37 -12.28 6.33
N GLY A 374 -9.45 -13.31 5.48
CA GLY A 374 -10.07 -13.23 4.15
C GLY A 374 -9.62 -14.29 3.14
N SER A 375 -8.49 -14.97 3.39
CA SER A 375 -8.01 -16.03 2.49
C SER A 375 -9.01 -17.17 2.36
N TRP A 376 -9.29 -17.61 1.12
CA TRP A 376 -10.15 -18.76 0.82
C TRP A 376 -9.69 -20.03 1.55
N MET A 377 -8.38 -20.27 1.55
CA MET A 377 -7.80 -21.43 2.24
C MET A 377 -8.04 -21.38 3.75
N LEU A 378 -7.99 -20.17 4.35
CA LEU A 378 -8.29 -19.98 5.77
C LEU A 378 -9.77 -20.16 6.10
N ARG A 379 -10.68 -19.88 5.14
CA ARG A 379 -12.11 -20.19 5.29
C ARG A 379 -12.36 -21.70 5.29
N VAL A 380 -11.71 -22.45 4.40
CA VAL A 380 -11.85 -23.92 4.31
C VAL A 380 -11.21 -24.62 5.51
N LEU A 381 -10.09 -24.09 6.02
CA LEU A 381 -9.33 -24.68 7.14
C LEU A 381 -9.56 -23.99 8.48
N ARG A 382 -10.68 -23.26 8.65
CA ARG A 382 -10.94 -22.47 9.86
C ARG A 382 -10.90 -23.30 11.15
N ASP A 383 -11.35 -24.55 11.07
CA ASP A 383 -11.45 -25.46 12.20
C ASP A 383 -10.12 -26.20 12.50
N GLU A 384 -9.09 -26.02 11.66
CA GLU A 384 -7.78 -26.63 11.87
C GLU A 384 -6.88 -25.71 12.71
N SER A 385 -6.08 -26.31 13.59
CA SER A 385 -5.12 -25.55 14.40
C SER A 385 -4.06 -24.86 13.52
N LEU A 386 -3.47 -23.78 14.02
CA LEU A 386 -2.42 -23.06 13.30
C LEU A 386 -1.26 -24.00 12.87
N PRO A 387 -0.71 -24.88 13.72
CA PRO A 387 0.39 -25.75 13.30
C PRO A 387 0.00 -26.73 12.19
N ILE A 388 -1.26 -27.21 12.16
CA ILE A 388 -1.76 -28.05 11.06
C ILE A 388 -1.82 -27.24 9.76
N ARG A 389 -2.28 -25.99 9.82
CA ARG A 389 -2.31 -25.09 8.66
C ARG A 389 -0.91 -24.79 8.13
N LEU A 390 0.05 -24.49 9.01
CA LEU A 390 1.47 -24.34 8.63
C LEU A 390 2.05 -25.62 8.01
N ALA A 391 1.68 -26.80 8.53
CA ALA A 391 2.10 -28.06 7.94
C ALA A 391 1.52 -28.31 6.53
N VAL A 392 0.32 -27.79 6.24
CA VAL A 392 -0.27 -27.82 4.90
C VAL A 392 0.52 -26.92 3.95
N TYR A 393 0.79 -25.67 4.35
CA TYR A 393 1.63 -24.74 3.58
C TYR A 393 3.01 -25.34 3.29
N HIS A 394 3.67 -25.90 4.30
CA HIS A 394 4.95 -26.58 4.18
C HIS A 394 4.90 -27.72 3.12
N LYS A 395 3.76 -28.39 2.95
CA LYS A 395 3.61 -29.50 1.99
C LYS A 395 3.28 -29.04 0.57
N LEU A 396 2.53 -27.96 0.42
CA LEU A 396 2.06 -27.47 -0.88
C LEU A 396 3.06 -26.53 -1.56
N LEU A 397 3.71 -25.67 -0.77
CA LEU A 397 4.57 -24.61 -1.27
C LEU A 397 6.06 -24.86 -0.96
N GLY A 398 6.36 -25.45 0.20
CA GLY A 398 7.73 -25.78 0.62
C GLY A 398 8.05 -25.16 1.99
N ALA A 399 9.25 -25.39 2.53
CA ALA A 399 9.63 -24.77 3.81
C ALA A 399 10.10 -23.32 3.66
N ALA A 400 10.70 -22.99 2.50
CA ALA A 400 11.33 -21.70 2.19
C ALA A 400 10.56 -20.94 1.09
N ASP A 401 9.23 -20.92 1.15
CA ASP A 401 8.43 -20.20 0.16
C ASP A 401 8.37 -18.70 0.51
N ASP A 402 8.70 -17.84 -0.46
CA ASP A 402 8.80 -16.39 -0.28
C ASP A 402 7.45 -15.70 0.01
N THR A 403 6.32 -16.42 -0.07
CA THR A 403 4.99 -15.87 0.21
C THR A 403 4.57 -15.94 1.68
N TYR A 404 5.39 -16.57 2.54
CA TYR A 404 5.08 -16.67 3.97
C TYR A 404 5.29 -15.35 4.72
N PRO A 405 4.37 -14.97 5.63
CA PRO A 405 4.63 -13.88 6.56
C PRO A 405 5.83 -14.19 7.46
N ASP A 406 6.71 -13.22 7.70
CA ASP A 406 7.89 -13.37 8.58
C ASP A 406 7.53 -13.93 9.96
N ALA A 407 6.36 -13.56 10.49
CA ALA A 407 5.85 -14.06 11.77
C ALA A 407 5.62 -15.58 11.81
N TRP A 408 5.57 -16.25 10.64
CA TRP A 408 5.47 -17.71 10.55
C TRP A 408 6.83 -18.38 10.44
N LEU A 409 7.88 -17.66 10.05
CA LEU A 409 9.22 -18.21 9.84
C LEU A 409 9.95 -18.39 11.17
N ASP A 410 10.76 -19.43 11.25
CA ASP A 410 11.75 -19.62 12.31
C ASP A 410 12.89 -18.61 12.08
N PRO A 411 13.15 -17.66 13.00
CA PRO A 411 14.17 -16.62 12.82
C PRO A 411 15.59 -17.17 12.61
N ALA A 412 15.86 -18.39 13.05
CA ALA A 412 17.18 -19.01 12.89
C ALA A 412 17.42 -19.56 11.48
N THR A 413 16.35 -19.98 10.79
CA THR A 413 16.46 -20.64 9.47
C THR A 413 15.88 -19.80 8.33
N GLY A 414 14.99 -18.86 8.62
CA GLY A 414 14.23 -18.14 7.60
C GLY A 414 13.19 -19.02 6.89
N GLU A 415 12.88 -20.20 7.43
CA GLU A 415 11.93 -21.17 6.88
C GLU A 415 10.77 -21.40 7.86
N LEU A 416 9.66 -22.01 7.41
CA LEU A 416 8.64 -22.49 8.35
C LEU A 416 9.24 -23.48 9.36
N PRO A 417 8.73 -23.52 10.61
CA PRO A 417 9.13 -24.54 11.56
C PRO A 417 8.96 -25.94 10.97
N THR A 418 9.94 -26.78 11.24
CA THR A 418 9.94 -28.16 10.80
C THR A 418 8.67 -28.87 11.26
N LEU A 419 8.25 -29.92 10.54
CA LEU A 419 7.09 -30.71 10.94
C LEU A 419 7.19 -31.24 12.38
N GLN A 420 8.41 -31.52 12.87
CA GLN A 420 8.63 -31.96 14.24
C GLN A 420 8.36 -30.84 15.26
N GLN A 421 8.80 -29.61 14.98
CA GLN A 421 8.47 -28.43 15.79
C GLN A 421 6.96 -28.15 15.77
N LEU A 422 6.31 -28.23 14.59
CA LEU A 422 4.86 -28.02 14.47
C LEU A 422 4.05 -29.07 15.25
N ALA A 423 4.47 -30.34 15.25
CA ALA A 423 3.83 -31.38 16.04
C ALA A 423 3.96 -31.12 17.55
N ALA A 424 5.12 -30.62 17.99
CA ALA A 424 5.37 -30.25 19.37
C ALA A 424 4.53 -29.03 19.80
N LEU A 425 4.41 -28.00 18.95
CA LEU A 425 3.55 -26.83 19.18
C LEU A 425 2.07 -27.21 19.31
N ASP A 426 1.60 -28.17 18.52
CA ASP A 426 0.22 -28.68 18.56
C ASP A 426 0.00 -29.79 19.60
N ARG A 427 1.06 -30.21 20.31
CA ARG A 427 1.07 -31.28 21.31
C ARG A 427 0.53 -32.62 20.78
N ILE A 428 0.83 -32.95 19.53
CA ILE A 428 0.44 -34.21 18.88
C ILE A 428 1.64 -35.00 18.38
N SER A 429 1.43 -36.27 18.06
CA SER A 429 2.47 -37.08 17.43
C SER A 429 2.68 -36.67 15.97
N MET A 430 3.90 -36.86 15.46
CA MET A 430 4.23 -36.65 14.04
C MET A 430 3.33 -37.44 13.07
N PRO A 431 3.02 -38.73 13.31
CA PRO A 431 2.03 -39.45 12.50
C PRO A 431 0.65 -38.79 12.50
N THR A 432 0.19 -38.29 13.66
CA THR A 432 -1.09 -37.56 13.77
C THR A 432 -1.08 -36.26 12.99
N LEU A 433 0.01 -35.48 13.08
CA LEU A 433 0.17 -34.24 12.31
C LEU A 433 0.10 -34.53 10.80
N ARG A 434 0.84 -35.55 10.33
CA ARG A 434 0.83 -35.92 8.90
C ARG A 434 -0.55 -36.38 8.43
N LYS A 435 -1.28 -37.12 9.25
CA LYS A 435 -2.65 -37.56 8.96
C LYS A 435 -3.58 -36.36 8.83
N ARG A 436 -3.64 -35.49 9.85
CA ARG A 436 -4.51 -34.29 9.84
C ARG A 436 -4.17 -33.31 8.73
N ARG A 437 -2.88 -33.12 8.44
CA ARG A 437 -2.41 -32.33 7.30
C ARG A 437 -2.94 -32.87 5.97
N ASN A 438 -2.85 -34.19 5.76
CA ASN A 438 -3.37 -34.79 4.52
C ASN A 438 -4.89 -34.66 4.43
N GLU A 439 -5.62 -34.88 5.53
CA GLU A 439 -7.06 -34.66 5.59
C GLU A 439 -7.44 -33.19 5.29
N ALA A 440 -6.65 -32.22 5.76
CA ALA A 440 -6.82 -30.81 5.45
C ALA A 440 -6.55 -30.48 3.97
N ILE A 441 -5.54 -31.12 3.35
CA ILE A 441 -5.27 -31.01 1.91
C ILE A 441 -6.43 -31.60 1.10
N ASP A 442 -6.97 -32.75 1.51
CA ASP A 442 -8.12 -33.38 0.86
C ASP A 442 -9.36 -32.47 0.93
N LYS A 443 -9.60 -31.78 2.07
CA LYS A 443 -10.65 -30.77 2.21
C LYS A 443 -10.47 -29.61 1.22
N LEU A 444 -9.24 -29.14 1.01
CA LEU A 444 -8.95 -28.07 0.03
C LEU A 444 -9.23 -28.53 -1.40
N HIS A 445 -8.80 -29.74 -1.77
CA HIS A 445 -9.08 -30.29 -3.10
C HIS A 445 -10.58 -30.51 -3.33
N ALA A 446 -11.30 -31.00 -2.32
CA ALA A 446 -12.75 -31.18 -2.40
C ALA A 446 -13.50 -29.84 -2.55
N ALA A 447 -13.07 -28.79 -1.82
CA ALA A 447 -13.65 -27.46 -1.94
C ALA A 447 -13.38 -26.81 -3.30
N SER A 448 -12.16 -26.98 -3.84
CA SER A 448 -11.81 -26.47 -5.18
C SER A 448 -12.52 -27.19 -6.33
N ALA A 449 -13.02 -28.41 -6.11
CA ALA A 449 -13.78 -29.16 -7.11
C ALA A 449 -15.30 -28.91 -7.03
N ALA A 450 -15.77 -28.24 -5.98
CA ALA A 450 -17.17 -27.90 -5.75
C ALA A 450 -17.52 -26.45 -6.17
N GLU A 451 -16.51 -25.62 -6.42
CA GLU A 451 -16.60 -24.35 -7.17
C GLU A 451 -16.51 -24.62 -8.68
#